data_AF-A0A5J4FZQ8-F1
#
_entry.id   AF-A0A5J4FZQ8-F1
#
_cell.length_a   1.000
_cell.length_b   1.000
_cell.length_c   1.000
_cell.angle_alpha   90.00
_cell.angle_beta   90.00
_cell.angle_gamma   90.00
#
_symmetry.space_group_name_H-M   'P 1'
#
loop_
_entity.id
_entity.type
_entity.pdbx_description
1 polymer ?
#
loop_
_entity_poly.entity_id
_entity_poly.type
_entity_poly.pdbx_seq_one_letter_code
_entity_poly.pdbx_strand_id
1 'polypeptide(L)'
;MEINSKTVTVNKSATDLCAYLSDAKNFEHIMPENISKFEMIRDNAFVFALSGMPEIALEVKEVEAPYKVTLGAISDKLPFTLVANIDEISDNTSACELVFKGKFNTMMAMMIKGPITKFIATLSTNLTTI
;
A
#
# COMPACT_ATOMS: atom_id res chain seq x y z
N MET A 1 -3.78 7.92 13.61
CA MET A 1 -3.73 6.45 13.74
C MET A 1 -2.64 5.95 12.82
N GLU A 2 -1.85 4.99 13.28
CA GLU A 2 -0.78 4.35 12.51
C GLU A 2 -0.91 2.83 12.65
N ILE A 3 -0.71 2.10 11.55
CA ILE A 3 -0.74 0.63 11.49
C ILE A 3 0.42 0.18 10.61
N ASN A 4 1.21 -0.76 11.11
CA ASN A 4 2.35 -1.31 10.40
C ASN A 4 2.06 -2.75 10.00
N SER A 5 2.48 -3.14 8.80
CA SER A 5 2.56 -4.54 8.42
C SER A 5 3.75 -5.20 9.10
N LYS A 6 3.91 -6.51 8.89
CA LYS A 6 5.21 -7.13 9.11
C LYS A 6 6.18 -6.65 8.03
N THR A 7 7.46 -6.61 8.35
CA THR A 7 8.51 -6.50 7.33
C THR A 7 8.62 -7.84 6.62
N VAL A 8 8.69 -7.81 5.28
CA VAL A 8 8.86 -9.00 4.43
C VAL A 8 10.07 -8.85 3.54
N THR A 9 10.69 -9.97 3.19
CA THR A 9 11.75 -10.02 2.17
C THR A 9 11.13 -10.22 0.79
N VAL A 10 11.54 -9.39 -0.17
CA VAL A 10 11.12 -9.46 -1.57
C VAL A 10 12.33 -9.82 -2.43
N ASN A 11 12.13 -10.70 -3.41
CA ASN A 11 13.17 -11.16 -4.34
C ASN A 11 13.39 -10.16 -5.48
N LYS A 12 13.55 -8.88 -5.11
CA LYS A 12 13.89 -7.76 -5.98
C LYS A 12 14.90 -6.87 -5.26
N SER A 13 15.80 -6.24 -6.03
CA SER A 13 16.64 -5.16 -5.51
C SER A 13 15.77 -4.03 -4.95
N ALA A 14 16.30 -3.21 -4.05
CA ALA A 14 15.55 -2.07 -3.51
C ALA A 14 15.09 -1.11 -4.64
N THR A 15 15.94 -0.88 -5.65
CA THR A 15 15.63 -0.07 -6.83
C THR A 15 14.47 -0.66 -7.64
N ASP A 16 14.51 -1.96 -7.93
CA ASP A 16 13.47 -2.61 -8.73
C ASP A 16 12.14 -2.67 -7.98
N LEU A 17 12.18 -2.92 -6.67
CA LEU A 17 10.98 -2.91 -5.83
C LEU A 17 10.38 -1.50 -5.76
N CYS A 18 11.21 -0.48 -5.57
CA CYS A 18 10.76 0.90 -5.53
C CYS A 18 10.14 1.33 -6.87
N ALA A 19 10.78 0.98 -7.99
CA ALA A 19 10.23 1.23 -9.33
C ALA A 19 8.91 0.48 -9.56
N TYR A 20 8.84 -0.78 -9.14
CA TYR A 20 7.61 -1.59 -9.21
C TYR A 20 6.46 -0.95 -8.44
N LEU A 21 6.71 -0.53 -7.20
CA LEU A 21 5.70 0.11 -6.34
C LEU A 21 5.37 1.55 -6.73
N SER A 22 6.22 2.20 -7.54
CA SER A 22 5.95 3.54 -8.09
C SER A 22 4.93 3.51 -9.23
N ASP A 23 4.73 2.35 -9.87
CA ASP A 23 3.69 2.15 -10.86
C ASP A 23 2.39 1.69 -10.18
N ALA A 24 1.40 2.58 -10.19
CA ALA A 24 0.10 2.36 -9.57
C ALA A 24 -0.62 1.10 -10.08
N LYS A 25 -0.39 0.69 -11.34
CA LYS A 25 -1.03 -0.49 -11.91
C LYS A 25 -0.54 -1.79 -11.27
N ASN A 26 0.73 -1.83 -10.84
CA ASN A 26 1.32 -3.02 -10.24
C ASN A 26 0.66 -3.42 -8.90
N PHE A 27 -0.06 -2.49 -8.25
CA PHE A 27 -0.83 -2.82 -7.05
C PHE A 27 -1.89 -3.89 -7.32
N GLU A 28 -2.43 -4.00 -8.54
CA GLU A 28 -3.40 -5.03 -8.92
C GLU A 28 -2.88 -6.45 -8.63
N HIS A 29 -1.59 -6.70 -8.84
CA HIS A 29 -0.97 -8.02 -8.66
C HIS A 29 -0.79 -8.42 -7.19
N ILE A 30 -0.79 -7.45 -6.28
CA ILE A 30 -0.62 -7.67 -4.84
C ILE A 30 -1.92 -7.46 -4.06
N MET A 31 -3.05 -7.19 -4.75
CA MET A 31 -4.35 -7.05 -4.11
C MET A 31 -4.84 -8.37 -3.46
N PRO A 32 -5.65 -8.27 -2.40
CA PRO A 32 -6.34 -9.44 -1.83
C PRO A 32 -7.29 -10.11 -2.85
N GLU A 33 -7.46 -11.44 -2.75
CA GLU A 33 -8.38 -12.21 -3.61
C GLU A 33 -9.85 -11.77 -3.48
N ASN A 34 -10.24 -11.20 -2.34
CA ASN A 34 -11.61 -10.74 -2.06
C ASN A 34 -11.88 -9.30 -2.52
N ILE A 35 -11.06 -8.78 -3.43
CA ILE A 35 -11.28 -7.49 -4.09
C ILE A 35 -12.54 -7.55 -4.95
N SER A 36 -13.44 -6.59 -4.77
CA SER A 36 -14.64 -6.47 -5.61
C SER A 36 -14.45 -5.49 -6.77
N LYS A 37 -13.43 -4.63 -6.69
CA LYS A 37 -13.09 -3.63 -7.72
C LYS A 37 -11.62 -3.24 -7.62
N PHE A 38 -10.93 -3.20 -8.76
CA PHE A 38 -9.69 -2.47 -8.98
C PHE A 38 -9.82 -1.75 -10.31
N GLU A 39 -9.62 -0.45 -10.33
CA GLU A 39 -9.77 0.35 -11.55
C GLU A 39 -8.75 1.48 -11.56
N MET A 40 -7.92 1.52 -12.59
CA MET A 40 -7.06 2.67 -12.85
C MET A 40 -7.93 3.87 -13.21
N ILE A 41 -7.78 4.97 -12.47
CA ILE A 41 -8.51 6.22 -12.73
C ILE A 41 -7.63 7.29 -13.36
N ARG A 42 -6.30 7.16 -13.22
CA ARG A 42 -5.24 7.94 -13.89
C ARG A 42 -3.96 7.10 -13.93
N ASP A 43 -2.93 7.56 -14.61
CA ASP A 43 -1.64 6.86 -14.73
C ASP A 43 -1.01 6.50 -13.37
N ASN A 44 -1.15 7.37 -12.36
CA ASN A 44 -0.57 7.20 -11.03
C ASN A 44 -1.61 6.92 -9.93
N ALA A 45 -2.85 6.57 -10.30
CA ALA A 45 -3.95 6.47 -9.35
C ALA A 45 -4.95 5.35 -9.68
N PHE A 46 -5.43 4.68 -8.64
CA PHE A 46 -6.42 3.62 -8.76
C PHE A 46 -7.50 3.73 -7.67
N VAL A 47 -8.66 3.19 -7.99
CA VAL A 47 -9.75 2.93 -7.04
C VAL A 47 -9.79 1.45 -6.75
N PHE A 48 -9.97 1.08 -5.48
CA PHE A 48 -10.21 -0.29 -5.08
C PHE A 48 -11.34 -0.39 -4.04
N ALA A 49 -11.99 -1.55 -4.01
CA ALA A 49 -12.97 -1.91 -3.01
C ALA A 49 -12.73 -3.32 -2.50
N LEU A 50 -12.85 -3.49 -1.18
CA LEU A 50 -12.88 -4.79 -0.54
C LEU A 50 -14.29 -5.05 -0.02
N SER A 51 -14.68 -6.33 0.06
CA SER A 51 -15.96 -6.71 0.65
C SER A 51 -16.09 -6.18 2.09
N GLY A 52 -17.11 -5.37 2.35
CA GLY A 52 -17.36 -4.74 3.66
C GLY A 52 -16.57 -3.45 3.92
N MET A 53 -15.88 -2.89 2.91
CA MET A 53 -15.17 -1.61 2.98
C MET A 53 -15.73 -0.63 1.93
N PRO A 54 -15.85 0.67 2.22
CA PRO A 54 -16.14 1.66 1.18
C PRO A 54 -15.03 1.69 0.12
N GLU A 55 -15.38 2.11 -1.10
CA GLU A 55 -14.41 2.38 -2.16
C GLU A 55 -13.35 3.39 -1.70
N ILE A 56 -12.09 3.09 -1.99
CA ILE A 56 -10.94 3.94 -1.70
C ILE A 56 -10.20 4.24 -3.00
N ALA A 57 -9.81 5.50 -3.16
CA ALA A 57 -8.90 5.94 -4.20
C ALA A 57 -7.53 6.28 -3.62
N LEU A 58 -6.47 5.68 -4.18
CA LEU A 58 -5.08 5.96 -3.85
C LEU A 58 -4.37 6.54 -5.07
N GLU A 59 -3.45 7.48 -4.83
CA GLU A 59 -2.54 8.00 -5.84
C GLU A 59 -1.11 8.00 -5.31
N VAL A 60 -0.13 7.73 -6.18
CA VAL A 60 1.28 7.86 -5.85
C VAL A 60 1.61 9.35 -5.69
N LYS A 61 2.04 9.74 -4.49
CA LYS A 61 2.33 11.12 -4.08
C LYS A 61 3.82 11.45 -4.10
N GLU A 62 4.64 10.52 -3.65
CA GLU A 62 6.06 10.73 -3.44
C GLU A 62 6.81 9.42 -3.67
N VAL A 63 7.96 9.51 -4.33
CA VAL A 63 8.90 8.42 -4.54
C VAL A 63 10.28 8.94 -4.18
N GLU A 64 10.86 8.38 -3.11
CA GLU A 64 12.26 8.63 -2.73
C GLU A 64 13.04 7.35 -3.01
N ALA A 65 13.39 7.16 -4.28
CA ALA A 65 14.06 5.94 -4.71
C ALA A 65 15.48 5.82 -4.11
N PRO A 66 15.92 4.60 -3.72
CA PRO A 66 15.17 3.33 -3.75
C PRO A 66 14.37 3.03 -2.47
N TYR A 67 14.28 3.97 -1.52
CA TYR A 67 13.93 3.67 -0.12
C TYR A 67 12.45 3.80 0.20
N LYS A 68 11.67 4.57 -0.56
CA LYS A 68 10.30 4.89 -0.16
C LYS A 68 9.36 5.17 -1.32
N VAL A 69 8.15 4.65 -1.21
CA VAL A 69 7.00 5.04 -2.04
C VAL A 69 5.83 5.41 -1.14
N THR A 70 5.24 6.58 -1.34
CA THR A 70 4.08 7.06 -0.58
C THR A 70 2.86 7.15 -1.51
N LEU A 71 1.81 6.40 -1.18
CA LEU A 71 0.48 6.57 -1.76
C LEU A 71 -0.40 7.37 -0.81
N GLY A 72 -1.13 8.34 -1.33
CA GLY A 72 -2.07 9.18 -0.57
C GLY A 72 -3.50 8.98 -1.04
N ALA A 73 -4.46 9.21 -0.15
CA ALA A 73 -5.87 9.30 -0.52
C ALA A 73 -6.09 10.49 -1.46
N ILE A 74 -6.90 10.29 -2.51
CA ILE A 74 -7.31 11.38 -3.42
C ILE A 74 -8.36 12.30 -2.76
N SER A 75 -9.14 11.76 -1.83
CA SER A 75 -10.20 12.50 -1.15
C SER A 75 -9.67 13.23 0.08
N ASP A 76 -9.82 14.56 0.09
CA ASP A 76 -9.48 15.39 1.25
C ASP A 76 -10.36 15.12 2.48
N LYS A 77 -11.51 14.46 2.30
CA LYS A 77 -12.43 14.13 3.40
C LYS A 77 -11.90 13.03 4.31
N LEU A 78 -10.98 12.19 3.81
CA LEU A 78 -10.37 11.07 4.54
C LEU A 78 -8.87 11.05 4.27
N PRO A 79 -8.08 11.94 4.90
CA PRO A 79 -6.65 12.01 4.66
C PRO A 79 -5.94 10.81 5.31
N PHE A 80 -5.42 9.92 4.47
CA PHE A 80 -4.50 8.86 4.86
C PHE A 80 -3.43 8.63 3.81
N THR A 81 -2.37 7.94 4.21
CA THR A 81 -1.25 7.52 3.38
C THR A 81 -0.94 6.06 3.63
N LEU A 82 -0.54 5.36 2.58
CA LEU A 82 0.11 4.06 2.63
C LEU A 82 1.57 4.27 2.18
N VAL A 83 2.51 4.07 3.09
CA VAL A 83 3.94 4.24 2.84
C VAL A 83 4.58 2.86 2.75
N ALA A 84 5.30 2.59 1.67
CA ALA A 84 6.19 1.45 1.56
C ALA A 84 7.61 1.91 1.89
N ASN A 85 8.15 1.44 3.02
CA ASN A 85 9.56 1.61 3.37
C ASN A 85 10.34 0.41 2.85
N ILE A 86 11.43 0.67 2.14
CA ILE A 86 12.24 -0.33 1.45
C ILE A 86 13.69 -0.22 1.95
N ASP A 87 14.20 -1.32 2.48
CA ASP A 87 15.59 -1.44 2.91
C ASP A 87 16.32 -2.45 2.01
N GLU A 88 17.51 -2.09 1.58
CA GLU A 88 18.37 -2.98 0.79
C GLU A 88 18.90 -4.14 1.66
N ILE A 89 18.85 -5.36 1.15
CA ILE A 89 19.47 -6.55 1.77
C ILE A 89 20.66 -7.01 0.93
N SER A 90 20.48 -7.10 -0.39
CA SER A 90 21.53 -7.43 -1.37
C SER A 90 21.17 -6.86 -2.74
N ASP A 91 22.07 -7.06 -3.72
CA ASP A 91 21.86 -6.66 -5.12
C ASP A 91 20.54 -7.17 -5.73
N ASN A 92 19.96 -8.26 -5.21
CA ASN A 92 18.74 -8.88 -5.74
C ASN A 92 17.61 -9.04 -4.71
N THR A 93 17.78 -8.54 -3.48
CA THR A 93 16.79 -8.70 -2.41
C THR A 93 16.65 -7.45 -1.57
N SER A 94 15.44 -7.21 -1.09
CA SER A 94 15.11 -6.07 -0.22
C SER A 94 14.12 -6.47 0.86
N ALA A 95 14.09 -5.71 1.95
CA ALA A 95 13.06 -5.75 2.96
C ALA A 95 12.02 -4.65 2.67
N CYS A 96 10.75 -4.94 2.86
CA CYS A 96 9.67 -3.97 2.72
C CYS A 96 8.73 -4.00 3.93
N GLU A 97 8.42 -2.83 4.49
CA GLU A 97 7.37 -2.62 5.49
C GLU A 97 6.31 -1.65 4.91
N LEU A 98 5.03 -2.00 5.05
CA LEU A 98 3.92 -1.12 4.70
C LEU A 98 3.39 -0.44 5.96
N VAL A 99 3.34 0.89 5.93
CA VAL A 99 2.87 1.73 7.04
C VAL A 99 1.67 2.54 6.59
N PHE A 100 0.52 2.26 7.18
CA PHE A 100 -0.69 3.04 6.99
C PHE A 100 -0.79 4.14 8.04
N LYS A 101 -0.93 5.40 7.62
CA LYS A 101 -1.10 6.55 8.50
C LYS A 101 -2.36 7.30 8.11
N GLY A 102 -3.24 7.59 9.06
CA GLY A 102 -4.41 8.40 8.79
C GLY A 102 -4.90 9.20 9.99
N LYS A 103 -5.50 10.35 9.70
CA LYS A 103 -6.05 11.26 10.71
C LYS A 103 -7.55 11.00 10.86
N PHE A 104 -7.88 10.00 11.68
CA PHE A 104 -9.26 9.63 11.98
C PHE A 104 -9.61 10.02 13.41
N ASN A 105 -10.88 10.37 13.63
CA ASN A 105 -11.42 10.46 14.99
C ASN A 105 -11.48 9.07 15.64
N THR A 106 -11.64 9.03 16.96
CA THR A 106 -11.60 7.79 17.76
C THR A 106 -12.61 6.73 17.31
N MET A 107 -13.82 7.16 16.92
CA MET A 107 -14.89 6.25 16.50
C MET A 107 -14.61 5.62 15.13
N MET A 108 -14.19 6.44 14.16
CA MET A 108 -13.81 5.98 12.82
C MET A 108 -12.59 5.07 12.85
N ALA A 109 -11.57 5.42 13.66
CA ALA A 109 -10.38 4.60 13.83
C ALA A 109 -10.71 3.18 14.27
N MET A 110 -11.66 3.00 15.20
CA MET A 110 -12.06 1.66 15.65
C MET A 110 -12.75 0.84 14.55
N MET A 111 -13.62 1.46 13.75
CA MET A 111 -14.35 0.76 12.68
C MET A 111 -13.43 0.31 11.53
N ILE A 112 -12.44 1.14 11.17
CA ILE A 112 -11.57 0.85 10.02
C ILE A 112 -10.30 0.08 10.40
N LYS A 113 -9.90 0.06 11.68
CA LYS A 113 -8.68 -0.62 12.14
C LYS A 113 -8.63 -2.08 11.69
N GLY A 114 -9.70 -2.83 11.94
CA GLY A 114 -9.76 -4.26 11.58
C GLY A 114 -9.56 -4.50 10.08
N PRO A 115 -10.41 -3.90 9.22
CA PRO A 115 -10.27 -4.02 7.77
C PRO A 115 -8.92 -3.56 7.22
N ILE A 116 -8.40 -2.40 7.66
CA ILE A 116 -7.14 -1.86 7.15
C ILE A 116 -5.94 -2.69 7.61
N THR A 117 -5.90 -3.14 8.87
CA THR A 117 -4.85 -4.05 9.35
C THR A 117 -4.81 -5.33 8.51
N LYS A 118 -5.97 -5.91 8.15
CA LYS A 118 -6.02 -7.09 7.27
C LYS A 118 -5.53 -6.76 5.87
N PHE A 119 -5.98 -5.63 5.31
CA PHE A 119 -5.57 -5.18 3.98
C PHE A 119 -4.05 -5.03 3.86
N ILE A 120 -3.40 -4.29 4.76
CA ILE A 120 -1.95 -4.08 4.69
C ILE A 120 -1.16 -5.37 4.97
N ALA A 121 -1.70 -6.28 5.80
CA ALA A 121 -1.08 -7.57 6.05
C ALA A 121 -1.14 -8.46 4.81
N THR A 122 -2.25 -8.46 4.08
CA THR A 122 -2.39 -9.19 2.82
C THR A 122 -1.50 -8.59 1.73
N LEU A 123 -1.48 -7.26 1.56
CA LEU A 123 -0.56 -6.60 0.61
C LEU A 123 0.90 -6.99 0.90
N SER A 124 1.31 -6.87 2.16
CA SER A 124 2.66 -7.24 2.61
C SER A 124 2.98 -8.71 2.35
N THR A 125 2.02 -9.62 2.54
CA THR A 125 2.20 -11.04 2.22
C THR A 125 2.33 -11.25 0.70
N ASN A 126 1.51 -10.58 -0.11
CA ASN A 126 1.56 -10.71 -1.56
C ASN A 126 2.82 -10.08 -2.18
N LEU A 127 3.49 -9.15 -1.49
CA LEU A 127 4.81 -8.68 -1.93
C LEU A 127 5.87 -9.80 -1.98
N THR A 128 5.69 -10.91 -1.26
CA THR A 128 6.66 -12.02 -1.33
C THR A 128 6.48 -12.89 -2.59
N THR A 129 5.44 -12.64 -3.40
CA THR A 129 5.14 -13.42 -4.60
C THR A 129 5.66 -12.78 -5.88
N ILE A 130 6.14 -11.53 -5.82
CA ILE A 130 6.61 -10.74 -6.97
C ILE A 130 8.12 -10.82 -7.20
#